data_AF-A0A1N6TBL7-F1
#
_entry.id   AF-A0A1N6TBL7-F1
#
_cell.length_a   1.000
_cell.length_b   1.000
_cell.length_c   1.000
_cell.angle_alpha   90.00
_cell.angle_beta   90.00
_cell.angle_gamma   90.00
#
_symmetry.space_group_name_H-M   'P 1'
#
loop_
_entity.id
_entity.type
_entity.pdbx_description
1 polymer ?
#
loop_
_entity_poly.entity_id
_entity_poly.type
_entity_poly.pdbx_seq_one_letter_code
_entity_poly.pdbx_strand_id
1 'polypeptide(L)'
;MRRLGAIDLRSLLRSAPFVAVLVVAGVLSFRYHQLLLSQRASIEHTYQVLTTLESTLVHAIDAETGQRGFIITGDDRYLEPYDRALAQIAPLAKRLRTLVSDSAVQQQRVDRLEYGVALKLAELHETVQARRIQGPDAARALVLRDEGKRTMDEVRAVIAEMRDAESALLAQRNVQAHATERWLLAITLACTALSVLARLGLAMIARFHVSRVSLPAASSAPPSGAS
;
A
#
# COMPACT_ATOMS: atom_id res chain seq x y z
N MET A 1 56.59 20.24 -3.98
CA MET A 1 55.32 20.77 -4.54
C MET A 1 54.75 19.71 -5.50
N ARG A 2 53.66 19.03 -5.09
CA ARG A 2 53.02 17.93 -5.84
C ARG A 2 52.35 18.48 -7.10
N ARG A 3 52.75 18.02 -8.29
CA ARG A 3 51.99 18.21 -9.53
C ARG A 3 50.65 17.49 -9.36
N LEU A 4 49.57 18.26 -9.24
CA LEU A 4 48.22 17.72 -9.46
C LEU A 4 48.18 17.25 -10.91
N GLY A 5 48.27 15.93 -11.10
CA GLY A 5 48.33 15.30 -12.42
C GLY A 5 47.11 15.67 -13.24
N ALA A 6 47.34 16.22 -14.44
CA ALA A 6 46.28 16.44 -15.41
C ALA A 6 45.57 15.11 -15.65
N ILE A 7 44.28 15.07 -15.33
CA ILE A 7 43.43 13.89 -15.56
C ILE A 7 43.43 13.65 -17.07
N ASP A 8 43.99 12.53 -17.50
CA ASP A 8 44.18 12.22 -18.91
C ASP A 8 42.80 11.96 -19.56
N LEU A 9 42.44 12.68 -20.63
CA LEU A 9 41.11 12.63 -21.26
C LEU A 9 40.70 11.19 -21.67
N ARG A 10 41.69 10.36 -22.00
CA ARG A 10 41.52 8.94 -22.32
C ARG A 10 41.10 8.08 -21.12
N SER A 11 41.51 8.45 -19.92
CA SER A 11 41.13 7.76 -18.67
C SER A 11 39.70 8.10 -18.26
N LEU A 12 39.26 9.35 -18.48
CA LEU A 12 37.87 9.79 -18.31
C LEU A 12 36.92 9.09 -19.29
N LEU A 13 37.31 8.96 -20.56
CA LEU A 13 36.50 8.28 -21.57
C LEU A 13 36.31 6.79 -21.26
N ARG A 14 37.31 6.15 -20.64
CA ARG A 14 37.26 4.74 -20.20
C ARG A 14 36.34 4.49 -19.01
N SER A 15 36.21 5.45 -18.10
CA SER A 15 35.37 5.32 -16.90
C SER A 15 33.92 5.76 -17.11
N ALA A 16 33.64 6.55 -18.15
CA ALA A 16 32.30 7.02 -18.52
C ALA A 16 31.19 5.95 -18.48
N PRO A 17 31.33 4.73 -19.07
CA PRO A 17 30.27 3.72 -19.00
C PRO A 17 30.04 3.16 -17.59
N PHE A 18 31.08 3.12 -16.74
CA PHE A 18 30.93 2.72 -15.34
C PHE A 18 30.17 3.79 -14.54
N VAL A 19 30.51 5.07 -14.74
CA VAL A 19 29.79 6.18 -14.10
C VAL A 19 28.34 6.22 -14.55
N ALA A 20 28.05 6.03 -15.85
CA ALA A 20 26.69 5.98 -16.36
C ALA A 20 25.86 4.87 -15.71
N VAL A 21 26.43 3.67 -15.52
CA VAL A 21 25.77 2.57 -14.81
C VAL A 21 25.49 2.92 -13.36
N LEU A 22 26.44 3.54 -12.66
CA LEU A 22 26.25 3.96 -11.28
C LEU A 22 25.13 5.01 -11.15
N VAL A 23 25.07 5.98 -12.06
CA VAL A 23 23.99 6.97 -12.09
C VAL A 23 22.64 6.31 -12.35
N VAL A 24 22.56 5.42 -13.35
CA VAL A 24 21.33 4.69 -13.66
C VAL A 24 20.89 3.81 -12.48
N ALA A 25 21.82 3.07 -11.86
CA ALA A 25 21.55 2.27 -10.68
C ALA A 25 21.07 3.11 -9.49
N GLY A 26 21.68 4.28 -9.28
CA GLY A 26 21.26 5.24 -8.24
C GLY A 26 19.84 5.76 -8.48
N VAL A 27 19.51 6.16 -9.72
CA VAL A 27 18.17 6.62 -10.09
C VAL A 27 17.15 5.50 -9.93
N LEU A 28 17.45 4.28 -10.40
CA LEU A 28 16.56 3.11 -10.27
C LEU A 28 16.32 2.74 -8.80
N SER A 29 17.38 2.75 -7.98
CA SER A 29 17.29 2.52 -6.54
C SER A 29 16.42 3.56 -5.85
N PHE A 30 16.60 4.85 -6.19
CA PHE A 30 15.75 5.92 -5.66
C PHE A 30 14.29 5.75 -6.07
N ARG A 31 14.01 5.40 -7.34
CA ARG A 31 12.64 5.11 -7.82
C ARG A 31 12.01 3.91 -7.10
N TYR A 32 12.77 2.83 -6.93
CA TYR A 32 12.31 1.64 -6.20
C TYR A 32 12.00 1.95 -4.74
N HIS A 33 12.86 2.75 -4.09
CA HIS A 33 12.62 3.18 -2.71
C HIS A 33 11.34 4.02 -2.59
N GLN A 34 11.09 4.95 -3.53
CA GLN A 34 9.86 5.73 -3.56
C GLN A 34 8.61 4.87 -3.78
N LEU A 35 8.69 3.85 -4.66
CA LEU A 35 7.61 2.88 -4.87
C LEU A 35 7.29 2.15 -3.56
N LEU A 36 8.31 1.64 -2.86
CA LEU A 36 8.13 0.97 -1.57
C LEU A 36 7.48 1.86 -0.51
N LEU A 37 7.88 3.13 -0.43
CA LEU A 37 7.26 4.09 0.51
C LEU A 37 5.77 4.30 0.19
N SER A 38 5.42 4.47 -1.09
CA SER A 38 4.03 4.64 -1.51
C SER A 38 3.15 3.40 -1.24
N GLN A 39 3.72 2.20 -1.41
CA GLN A 39 3.02 0.95 -1.08
C GLN A 39 2.75 0.84 0.41
N ARG A 40 3.76 1.11 1.26
CA ARG A 40 3.60 1.09 2.72
C ARG A 40 2.52 2.07 3.18
N ALA A 41 2.53 3.30 2.64
CA ALA A 41 1.52 4.30 2.95
C ALA A 41 0.11 3.83 2.53
N SER A 42 -0.02 3.20 1.36
CA SER A 42 -1.31 2.67 0.88
C SER A 42 -1.81 1.51 1.73
N ILE A 43 -0.92 0.59 2.14
CA ILE A 43 -1.24 -0.54 3.02
C ILE A 43 -1.70 -0.03 4.39
N GLU A 44 -0.94 0.88 4.98
CA GLU A 44 -1.28 1.49 6.27
C GLU A 44 -2.64 2.20 6.19
N HIS A 45 -2.88 2.97 5.12
CA HIS A 45 -4.16 3.62 4.90
C HIS A 45 -5.32 2.63 4.82
N THR A 46 -5.18 1.58 4.03
CA THR A 46 -6.17 0.51 3.94
C THR A 46 -6.46 -0.10 5.31
N TYR A 47 -5.43 -0.43 6.10
CA TYR A 47 -5.64 -0.95 7.45
C TYR A 47 -6.36 0.05 8.35
N GLN A 48 -6.05 1.34 8.29
CA GLN A 48 -6.76 2.37 9.06
C GLN A 48 -8.24 2.43 8.71
N VAL A 49 -8.60 2.35 7.42
CA VAL A 49 -9.99 2.30 6.97
C VAL A 49 -10.68 1.05 7.50
N LEU A 50 -10.07 -0.12 7.30
CA LEU A 50 -10.61 -1.41 7.74
C LEU A 50 -10.82 -1.49 9.25
N THR A 51 -9.84 -1.04 10.04
CA THR A 51 -9.95 -1.02 11.50
C THR A 51 -11.02 -0.02 11.97
N THR A 52 -11.19 1.11 11.28
CA THR A 52 -12.24 2.09 11.62
C THR A 52 -13.63 1.53 11.33
N LEU A 53 -13.80 0.82 10.21
CA LEU A 53 -15.03 0.10 9.85
C LEU A 53 -15.35 -1.00 10.88
N GLU A 54 -14.37 -1.83 11.21
CA GLU A 54 -14.53 -2.91 12.19
C GLU A 54 -14.87 -2.36 13.58
N SER A 55 -14.20 -1.29 14.01
CA SER A 55 -14.49 -0.64 15.30
C SER A 55 -15.92 -0.10 15.34
N THR A 56 -16.40 0.47 14.22
CA THR A 56 -17.79 0.94 14.10
C THR A 56 -18.77 -0.22 14.23
N LEU A 57 -18.49 -1.35 13.57
CA LEU A 57 -19.30 -2.56 13.65
C LEU A 57 -19.35 -3.12 15.08
N VAL A 58 -18.18 -3.24 15.73
CA VAL A 58 -18.06 -3.74 17.10
C VAL A 58 -18.87 -2.89 18.07
N HIS A 59 -18.77 -1.55 17.99
CA HIS A 59 -19.57 -0.68 18.86
C HIS A 59 -21.08 -0.79 18.60
N ALA A 60 -21.51 -0.94 17.34
CA ALA A 60 -22.92 -1.18 17.04
C ALA A 60 -23.42 -2.52 17.63
N ILE A 61 -22.60 -3.58 17.56
CA ILE A 61 -22.90 -4.90 18.15
C ILE A 61 -22.92 -4.81 19.68
N ASP A 62 -21.96 -4.13 20.29
CA ASP A 62 -21.89 -3.93 21.74
C ASP A 62 -23.12 -3.16 22.24
N ALA A 63 -23.56 -2.15 21.51
CA ALA A 63 -24.77 -1.39 21.83
C ALA A 63 -26.01 -2.27 21.84
N GLU A 64 -26.18 -3.09 20.80
CA GLU A 64 -27.30 -4.03 20.71
C GLU A 64 -27.21 -5.11 21.80
N THR A 65 -26.01 -5.61 22.09
CA THR A 65 -25.79 -6.63 23.13
C THR A 65 -26.11 -6.10 24.52
N GLY A 66 -25.64 -4.89 24.83
CA GLY A 66 -25.93 -4.22 26.10
C GLY A 66 -27.42 -3.91 26.28
N GLN A 67 -28.06 -3.39 25.22
CA GLN A 67 -29.50 -3.15 25.20
C GLN A 67 -30.31 -4.42 25.46
N ARG A 68 -29.98 -5.54 24.80
CA ARG A 68 -30.65 -6.83 25.03
C ARG A 68 -30.47 -7.33 26.46
N GLY A 69 -29.26 -7.19 27.02
CA GLY A 69 -28.97 -7.52 28.41
C GLY A 69 -29.84 -6.73 29.39
N PHE A 70 -29.99 -5.42 29.16
CA PHE A 70 -30.86 -4.55 29.96
C PHE A 70 -32.35 -4.92 29.82
N ILE A 71 -32.82 -5.25 28.62
CA ILE A 71 -34.21 -5.66 28.40
C ILE A 71 -34.53 -6.97 29.13
N ILE A 72 -33.59 -7.90 29.17
CA ILE A 72 -33.78 -9.19 29.85
C ILE A 72 -33.75 -9.01 31.37
N THR A 73 -32.76 -8.29 31.88
CA THR A 73 -32.46 -8.27 33.33
C THR A 73 -33.09 -7.08 34.06
N GLY A 74 -33.31 -5.96 33.37
CA GLY A 74 -33.66 -4.68 33.98
C GLY A 74 -32.50 -3.98 34.71
N ASP A 75 -31.28 -4.52 34.66
CA ASP A 75 -30.12 -3.98 35.36
C ASP A 75 -29.35 -3.00 34.46
N ASP A 76 -29.27 -1.74 34.88
CA ASP A 76 -28.62 -0.66 34.14
C ASP A 76 -27.12 -0.93 33.86
N ARG A 77 -26.45 -1.82 34.59
CA ARG A 77 -25.05 -2.19 34.30
C ARG A 77 -24.87 -2.80 32.91
N TYR A 78 -25.91 -3.41 32.35
CA TYR A 78 -25.87 -3.91 30.97
C TYR A 78 -25.88 -2.79 29.93
N LEU A 79 -26.20 -1.54 30.29
CA LEU A 79 -26.18 -0.40 29.37
C LEU A 79 -24.78 0.21 29.20
N GLU A 80 -23.77 -0.18 29.99
CA GLU A 80 -22.41 0.35 29.83
C GLU A 80 -21.85 0.21 28.40
N PRO A 81 -21.98 -0.93 27.68
CA PRO A 81 -21.53 -1.04 26.30
C PRO A 81 -22.34 -0.15 25.34
N TYR A 82 -23.64 0.03 25.59
CA TYR A 82 -24.51 0.92 24.83
C TYR A 82 -24.10 2.39 24.96
N ASP A 83 -23.84 2.86 26.19
CA ASP A 83 -23.40 4.23 26.44
C ASP A 83 -22.02 4.50 25.83
N ARG A 84 -21.09 3.52 25.90
CA ARG A 84 -19.79 3.62 25.21
C ARG A 84 -19.95 3.72 23.70
N ALA A 85 -20.84 2.94 23.09
CA ALA A 85 -21.04 2.97 21.65
C ALA A 85 -21.56 4.34 21.17
N LEU A 86 -22.51 4.95 21.90
CA LEU A 86 -23.00 6.30 21.60
C LEU A 86 -21.86 7.34 21.57
N ALA A 87 -20.88 7.21 22.46
CA ALA A 87 -19.74 8.12 22.52
C ALA A 87 -18.69 7.88 21.42
N GLN A 88 -18.50 6.64 20.96
CA GLN A 88 -17.41 6.26 20.04
C GLN A 88 -17.80 6.28 18.57
N ILE A 89 -19.07 6.02 18.24
CA ILE A 89 -19.52 5.91 16.84
C ILE A 89 -19.33 7.22 16.06
N ALA A 90 -19.71 8.37 16.63
CA ALA A 90 -19.61 9.65 15.93
C ALA A 90 -18.14 10.05 15.61
N PRO A 91 -17.17 9.93 16.54
CA PRO A 91 -15.75 10.09 16.23
C PRO A 91 -15.24 9.14 15.14
N LEU A 92 -15.65 7.87 15.17
CA LEU A 92 -15.25 6.88 14.17
C LEU A 92 -15.78 7.22 12.77
N ALA A 93 -17.04 7.66 12.68
CA ALA A 93 -17.64 8.08 11.41
C ALA A 93 -16.91 9.30 10.81
N LYS A 94 -16.57 10.29 11.64
CA LYS A 94 -15.76 11.46 11.22
C LYS A 94 -14.36 11.04 10.76
N ARG A 95 -13.71 10.11 11.48
CA ARG A 95 -12.41 9.57 11.08
C ARG A 95 -12.50 8.84 9.74
N LEU A 96 -13.51 7.99 9.57
CA LEU A 96 -13.73 7.25 8.32
C LEU A 96 -13.92 8.20 7.15
N ARG A 97 -14.75 9.25 7.32
CA ARG A 97 -14.94 10.31 6.32
C ARG A 97 -13.63 11.00 5.93
N THR A 98 -12.73 11.20 6.88
CA THR A 98 -11.43 11.83 6.63
C THR A 98 -10.50 10.90 5.86
N LEU A 99 -10.46 9.62 6.23
CA LEU A 99 -9.65 8.61 5.56
C LEU A 99 -10.08 8.47 4.10
N VAL A 100 -11.37 8.40 3.80
CA VAL A 100 -11.86 8.18 2.43
C VAL A 100 -12.17 9.47 1.66
N SER A 101 -11.52 10.58 2.03
CA SER A 101 -11.81 11.92 1.48
C SER A 101 -11.43 12.09 0.01
N ASP A 102 -10.56 11.23 -0.51
CA ASP A 102 -10.14 11.18 -1.90
C ASP A 102 -11.11 10.42 -2.82
N SER A 103 -12.12 9.75 -2.27
CA SER A 103 -13.05 8.90 -3.01
C SER A 103 -14.51 9.29 -2.79
N ALA A 104 -15.10 9.97 -3.78
CA ALA A 104 -16.51 10.37 -3.75
C ALA A 104 -17.47 9.17 -3.57
N VAL A 105 -17.13 8.01 -4.14
CA VAL A 105 -17.91 6.78 -3.98
C VAL A 105 -17.85 6.26 -2.55
N GLN A 106 -16.67 6.31 -1.91
CA GLN A 106 -16.56 5.91 -0.50
C GLN A 106 -17.22 6.95 0.43
N GLN A 107 -17.18 8.25 0.12
CA GLN A 107 -17.93 9.27 0.86
C GLN A 107 -19.43 8.97 0.88
N GLN A 108 -20.02 8.62 -0.27
CA GLN A 108 -21.43 8.24 -0.35
C GLN A 108 -21.75 7.00 0.51
N ARG A 109 -20.81 6.05 0.62
CA ARG A 109 -20.97 4.88 1.49
C ARG A 109 -20.84 5.24 2.97
N VAL A 110 -19.99 6.20 3.31
CA VAL A 110 -19.95 6.77 4.66
C VAL A 110 -21.29 7.41 5.02
N ASP A 111 -21.91 8.16 4.11
CA ASP A 111 -23.23 8.76 4.37
C ASP A 111 -24.30 7.69 4.61
N ARG A 112 -24.31 6.61 3.80
CA ARG A 112 -25.19 5.45 4.01
C ARG A 112 -24.92 4.76 5.35
N LEU A 113 -23.65 4.59 5.73
CA LEU A 113 -23.26 3.98 6.99
C LEU A 113 -23.72 4.82 8.18
N GLU A 114 -23.48 6.13 8.15
CA GLU A 114 -23.92 7.06 9.20
C GLU A 114 -25.42 7.04 9.37
N TYR A 115 -26.17 7.07 8.26
CA TYR A 115 -27.62 6.97 8.30
C TYR A 115 -28.09 5.64 8.92
N GLY A 116 -27.54 4.50 8.46
CA GLY A 116 -27.89 3.19 8.98
C GLY A 116 -27.58 3.03 10.47
N VAL A 117 -26.43 3.53 10.91
CA VAL A 117 -26.03 3.51 12.32
C VAL A 117 -26.90 4.44 13.15
N ALA A 118 -27.25 5.64 12.67
CA ALA A 118 -28.16 6.54 13.36
C ALA A 118 -29.54 5.90 13.55
N LEU A 119 -30.06 5.22 12.51
CA LEU A 119 -31.32 4.49 12.60
C LEU A 119 -31.25 3.34 13.61
N LYS A 120 -30.13 2.60 13.63
CA LYS A 120 -29.90 1.54 14.61
C LYS A 120 -29.87 2.09 16.04
N LEU A 121 -29.15 3.18 16.30
CA LEU A 121 -29.07 3.79 17.62
C LEU A 121 -30.42 4.34 18.08
N ALA A 122 -31.23 4.89 17.17
CA ALA A 122 -32.58 5.35 17.48
C ALA A 122 -33.51 4.18 17.90
N GLU A 123 -33.47 3.05 17.19
CA GLU A 123 -34.22 1.83 17.54
C GLU A 123 -33.82 1.28 18.92
N LEU A 124 -32.52 1.21 19.19
CA LEU A 124 -32.01 0.78 20.50
C LEU A 124 -32.49 1.72 21.61
N HIS A 125 -32.42 3.03 21.38
CA HIS A 125 -32.88 4.03 22.34
C HIS A 125 -34.38 3.89 22.64
N GLU A 126 -35.22 3.78 21.62
CA GLU A 126 -36.67 3.60 21.78
C GLU A 126 -36.97 2.38 22.67
N THR A 127 -36.28 1.26 22.41
CA THR A 127 -36.51 0.04 23.16
C THR A 127 -36.03 0.12 24.61
N VAL A 128 -34.91 0.80 24.88
CA VAL A 128 -34.45 1.09 26.25
C VAL A 128 -35.45 1.97 26.99
N GLN A 129 -36.00 3.00 26.34
CA GLN A 129 -37.02 3.87 26.95
C GLN A 129 -38.32 3.12 27.23
N ALA A 130 -38.77 2.27 26.29
CA ALA A 130 -39.94 1.42 26.50
C ALA A 130 -39.75 0.51 27.72
N ARG A 131 -38.57 -0.09 27.88
CA ARG A 131 -38.25 -0.91 29.06
C ARG A 131 -38.31 -0.10 30.36
N ARG A 132 -37.77 1.13 30.37
CA ARG A 132 -37.71 1.99 31.56
C ARG A 132 -39.08 2.53 31.98
N ILE A 133 -39.90 2.95 31.02
CA ILE A 133 -41.14 3.69 31.29
C ILE A 133 -42.35 2.74 31.35
N GLN A 134 -42.42 1.77 30.43
CA GLN A 134 -43.60 0.93 30.21
C GLN A 134 -43.39 -0.52 30.65
N GLY A 135 -42.15 -0.91 30.95
CA GLY A 135 -41.80 -2.22 31.49
C GLY A 135 -41.41 -3.28 30.43
N PRO A 136 -41.25 -4.55 30.88
CA PRO A 136 -40.74 -5.65 30.05
C PRO A 136 -41.49 -5.89 28.74
N ASP A 137 -42.81 -5.92 28.82
CA ASP A 137 -43.66 -6.37 27.72
C ASP A 137 -43.69 -5.36 26.58
N ALA A 138 -43.62 -4.06 26.90
CA ALA A 138 -43.51 -2.99 25.92
C ALA A 138 -42.19 -3.08 25.13
N ALA A 139 -41.06 -3.26 25.82
CA ALA A 139 -39.77 -3.44 25.16
C ALA A 139 -39.75 -4.72 24.29
N ARG A 140 -40.33 -5.82 24.79
CA ARG A 140 -40.44 -7.06 24.02
C ARG A 140 -41.27 -6.88 22.75
N ALA A 141 -42.37 -6.15 22.81
CA ALA A 141 -43.21 -5.86 21.65
C ALA A 141 -42.48 -5.09 20.55
N LEU A 142 -41.55 -4.19 20.92
CA LEU A 142 -40.69 -3.48 19.97
C LEU A 142 -39.64 -4.41 19.34
N VAL A 143 -38.95 -5.22 20.14
CA VAL A 143 -37.94 -6.18 19.65
C VAL A 143 -38.55 -7.17 18.64
N LEU A 144 -39.80 -7.59 18.87
CA LEU A 144 -40.51 -8.51 17.98
C LEU A 144 -40.89 -7.92 16.60
N ARG A 145 -40.67 -6.61 16.37
CA ARG A 145 -40.88 -5.98 15.05
C ARG A 145 -39.74 -6.25 14.06
N ASP A 146 -38.66 -6.89 14.51
CA ASP A 146 -37.46 -7.20 13.71
C ASP A 146 -36.75 -5.97 13.09
N GLU A 147 -37.14 -4.74 13.46
CA GLU A 147 -36.50 -3.51 13.00
C GLU A 147 -35.02 -3.46 13.38
N GLY A 148 -34.68 -3.92 14.60
CA GLY A 148 -33.31 -4.02 15.06
C GLY A 148 -32.44 -4.97 14.21
N LYS A 149 -33.01 -6.05 13.67
CA LYS A 149 -32.30 -6.96 12.75
C LYS A 149 -32.09 -6.30 11.40
N ARG A 150 -33.14 -5.72 10.81
CA ARG A 150 -33.08 -5.06 9.50
C ARG A 150 -32.03 -3.95 9.48
N THR A 151 -32.06 -3.06 10.47
CA THR A 151 -31.11 -1.94 10.58
C THR A 151 -29.67 -2.42 10.77
N MET A 152 -29.45 -3.47 11.56
CA MET A 152 -28.12 -4.05 11.75
C MET A 152 -27.59 -4.74 10.49
N ASP A 153 -28.45 -5.42 9.73
CA ASP A 153 -28.09 -6.04 8.46
C ASP A 153 -27.72 -4.99 7.40
N GLU A 154 -28.40 -3.85 7.37
CA GLU A 154 -28.04 -2.70 6.53
C GLU A 154 -26.65 -2.14 6.89
N VAL A 155 -26.36 -1.97 8.19
CA VAL A 155 -25.03 -1.52 8.67
C VAL A 155 -23.95 -2.52 8.23
N ARG A 156 -24.17 -3.83 8.43
CA ARG A 156 -23.23 -4.89 8.02
C ARG A 156 -23.00 -4.88 6.51
N ALA A 157 -24.05 -4.70 5.72
CA ALA A 157 -23.95 -4.68 4.26
C ALA A 157 -23.09 -3.51 3.78
N VAL A 158 -23.32 -2.29 4.30
CA VAL A 158 -22.52 -1.12 3.91
C VAL A 158 -21.06 -1.28 4.33
N ILE A 159 -20.80 -1.78 5.54
CA ILE A 159 -19.42 -2.06 6.00
C ILE A 159 -18.73 -3.09 5.09
N ALA A 160 -19.44 -4.15 4.68
CA ALA A 160 -18.91 -5.14 3.75
C ALA A 160 -18.60 -4.52 2.38
N GLU A 161 -19.51 -3.72 1.81
CA GLU A 161 -19.28 -3.00 0.55
C GLU A 161 -18.03 -2.10 0.60
N MET A 162 -17.82 -1.40 1.71
CA MET A 162 -16.65 -0.54 1.91
C MET A 162 -15.36 -1.34 2.05
N ARG A 163 -15.38 -2.41 2.85
CA ARG A 163 -14.25 -3.32 3.03
C ARG A 163 -13.81 -3.97 1.72
N ASP A 164 -14.77 -4.45 0.94
CA ASP A 164 -14.49 -5.16 -0.30
C ASP A 164 -13.88 -4.21 -1.35
N ALA A 165 -14.35 -2.96 -1.41
CA ALA A 165 -13.73 -1.96 -2.27
C ALA A 165 -12.32 -1.57 -1.85
N GLU A 166 -12.07 -1.44 -0.55
CA GLU A 166 -10.73 -1.14 -0.04
C GLU A 166 -9.75 -2.30 -0.33
N SER A 167 -10.22 -3.53 -0.15
CA SER A 167 -9.46 -4.75 -0.46
C SER A 167 -9.16 -4.87 -1.96
N ALA A 168 -10.13 -4.57 -2.81
CA ALA A 168 -9.95 -4.57 -4.26
C ALA A 168 -8.96 -3.47 -4.72
N LEU A 169 -9.05 -2.28 -4.14
CA LEU A 169 -8.13 -1.18 -4.41
C LEU A 169 -6.68 -1.54 -4.02
N LEU A 170 -6.50 -2.14 -2.84
CA LEU A 170 -5.19 -2.63 -2.40
C LEU A 170 -4.64 -3.70 -3.34
N ALA A 171 -5.47 -4.67 -3.75
CA ALA A 171 -5.07 -5.70 -4.70
C ALA A 171 -4.62 -5.11 -6.04
N GLN A 172 -5.37 -4.13 -6.57
CA GLN A 172 -5.02 -3.42 -7.80
C GLN A 172 -3.67 -2.69 -7.67
N ARG A 173 -3.46 -1.97 -6.56
CA ARG A 173 -2.20 -1.26 -6.28
C ARG A 173 -1.02 -2.22 -6.19
N ASN A 174 -1.19 -3.39 -5.58
CA ASN A 174 -0.15 -4.42 -5.50
C ASN A 174 0.22 -4.99 -6.88
N VAL A 175 -0.76 -5.26 -7.75
CA VAL A 175 -0.49 -5.72 -9.12
C VAL A 175 0.31 -4.69 -9.91
N GLN A 176 -0.06 -3.41 -9.82
CA GLN A 176 0.65 -2.32 -10.50
C GLN A 176 2.08 -2.14 -9.98
N ALA A 177 2.29 -2.27 -8.67
CA ALA A 177 3.61 -2.16 -8.08
C ALA A 177 4.54 -3.32 -8.50
N HIS A 178 4.05 -4.57 -8.52
CA HIS A 178 4.84 -5.71 -9.00
C HIS A 178 5.16 -5.65 -10.49
N ALA A 179 4.28 -5.07 -11.31
CA ALA A 179 4.60 -4.79 -12.71
C ALA A 179 5.75 -3.78 -12.82
N THR A 180 5.70 -2.70 -12.03
CA THR A 180 6.73 -1.66 -11.99
C THR A 180 8.08 -2.19 -11.49
N GLU A 181 8.07 -3.00 -10.44
CA GLU A 181 9.26 -3.67 -9.89
C GLU A 181 9.95 -4.54 -10.94
N ARG A 182 9.20 -5.39 -11.66
CA ARG A 182 9.75 -6.24 -12.73
C ARG A 182 10.40 -5.42 -13.85
N TRP A 183 9.78 -4.31 -14.25
CA TRP A 183 10.37 -3.41 -15.24
C TRP A 183 11.67 -2.76 -14.77
N LEU A 184 11.71 -2.29 -13.51
CA LEU A 184 12.92 -1.72 -12.92
C LEU A 184 14.06 -2.74 -12.86
N LEU A 185 13.76 -3.99 -12.48
CA LEU A 185 14.73 -5.09 -12.47
C LEU A 185 15.24 -5.42 -13.88
N ALA A 186 14.36 -5.51 -14.87
CA ALA A 186 14.74 -5.78 -16.26
C ALA A 186 15.67 -4.70 -16.83
N ILE A 187 15.37 -3.41 -16.58
CA ILE A 187 16.22 -2.29 -16.98
C ILE A 187 17.58 -2.37 -16.27
N THR A 188 17.59 -2.67 -14.97
CA THR A 188 18.83 -2.81 -14.20
C THR A 188 19.73 -3.91 -14.78
N LEU A 189 19.16 -5.08 -15.08
CA LEU A 189 19.89 -6.20 -15.69
C LEU A 189 20.40 -5.84 -17.09
N ALA A 190 19.58 -5.20 -17.93
CA ALA A 190 19.96 -4.77 -19.27
C ALA A 190 21.11 -3.74 -19.24
N CYS A 191 21.05 -2.73 -18.38
CA CYS A 191 22.11 -1.74 -18.23
C CYS A 191 23.41 -2.36 -17.70
N THR A 192 23.30 -3.29 -16.74
CA THR A 192 24.46 -4.00 -16.19
C THR A 192 25.14 -4.84 -17.27
N ALA A 193 24.36 -5.62 -18.03
CA ALA A 193 24.84 -6.43 -19.15
C ALA A 193 25.50 -5.59 -20.24
N LEU A 194 24.86 -4.50 -20.67
CA LEU A 194 25.40 -3.58 -21.67
C LEU A 194 26.75 -2.99 -21.24
N SER A 195 26.90 -2.66 -19.94
CA SER A 195 28.17 -2.14 -19.43
C SER A 195 29.30 -3.16 -19.44
N VAL A 196 28.98 -4.43 -19.14
CA VAL A 196 29.95 -5.53 -19.18
C VAL A 196 30.40 -5.76 -20.62
N LEU A 197 29.44 -5.81 -21.56
CA LEU A 197 29.72 -5.96 -22.99
C LEU A 197 30.59 -4.80 -23.53
N ALA A 198 30.28 -3.56 -23.18
CA ALA A 198 31.07 -2.40 -23.59
C ALA A 198 32.52 -2.48 -23.10
N ARG A 199 32.76 -2.94 -21.86
CA ARG A 199 34.13 -3.14 -21.33
C ARG A 199 34.86 -4.28 -22.03
N LEU A 200 34.20 -5.40 -22.27
CA LEU A 200 34.78 -6.54 -22.99
C LEU A 200 35.16 -6.15 -24.42
N GLY A 201 34.28 -5.42 -25.12
CA GLY A 201 34.55 -4.89 -26.46
C GLY A 201 35.77 -3.96 -26.49
N LEU A 202 35.84 -3.00 -25.54
CA LEU A 202 36.98 -2.09 -25.45
C LEU A 202 38.29 -2.83 -25.13
N ALA A 203 38.24 -3.85 -24.26
CA ALA A 203 39.40 -4.68 -23.94
C ALA A 203 39.88 -5.51 -25.14
N MET A 204 38.95 -6.04 -25.94
CA MET A 204 39.27 -6.78 -27.17
C MET A 204 39.94 -5.87 -28.21
N ILE A 205 39.40 -4.68 -28.44
CA ILE A 205 39.97 -3.68 -29.37
C ILE A 205 41.38 -3.27 -28.92
N ALA A 206 41.57 -3.02 -27.63
CA ALA A 206 42.88 -2.67 -27.09
C ALA A 206 43.90 -3.81 -27.29
N ARG A 207 43.52 -5.07 -27.04
CA ARG A 207 44.38 -6.24 -27.27
C ARG A 207 44.75 -6.40 -28.74
N PHE A 208 43.79 -6.21 -29.64
CA PHE A 208 44.01 -6.31 -31.08
C PHE A 208 44.96 -5.24 -31.63
N HIS A 209 44.88 -4.01 -31.12
CA HIS A 209 45.82 -2.95 -31.49
C HIS A 209 47.24 -3.25 -31.02
N VAL A 210 47.42 -3.78 -29.81
CA VAL A 210 48.75 -4.12 -29.26
C VAL A 210 49.38 -5.32 -30.01
N SER A 211 48.58 -6.33 -30.39
CA SER A 211 49.11 -7.49 -31.12
C SER A 211 49.54 -7.15 -32.55
N ARG A 212 48.89 -6.19 -33.22
CA ARG A 212 49.28 -5.76 -34.58
C ARG A 212 50.55 -4.92 -34.65
N VAL A 213 50.88 -4.18 -33.59
CA VAL A 213 52.09 -3.32 -33.54
C VAL A 213 53.37 -4.12 -33.25
N SER A 214 53.24 -5.35 -32.73
CA SER A 214 54.37 -6.14 -32.22
C SER A 214 54.94 -7.19 -33.20
N LEU A 215 54.65 -7.13 -34.51
CA LEU A 215 55.29 -8.02 -35.49
C LEU A 215 56.57 -7.38 -36.05
N PRO A 216 57.79 -7.77 -35.60
CA PRO A 216 59.02 -7.34 -36.27
C PRO A 216 59.09 -7.93 -37.68
N ALA A 217 59.52 -7.12 -38.64
CA ALA A 217 59.80 -7.54 -40.01
C ALA A 217 60.81 -8.70 -40.02
N ALA A 218 60.33 -9.92 -40.25
CA ALA A 218 61.18 -11.04 -40.61
C ALA A 218 61.37 -11.02 -42.13
N SER A 219 62.47 -10.43 -42.62
CA SER A 219 62.97 -10.69 -43.98
C SER A 219 64.15 -11.67 -43.91
N SER A 220 63.83 -12.94 -44.11
CA SER A 220 64.56 -13.95 -44.90
C SER A 220 66.07 -13.76 -45.16
N ALA A 221 66.87 -14.70 -44.64
CA ALA A 221 68.08 -15.24 -45.31
C ALA A 221 67.71 -16.63 -45.92
N PRO A 222 68.55 -17.37 -46.69
CA PRO A 222 69.86 -17.15 -47.38
C PRO A 222 69.76 -17.67 -48.86
N PRO A 223 70.73 -18.29 -49.61
CA PRO A 223 72.20 -18.46 -49.52
C PRO A 223 72.97 -18.20 -50.87
N SER A 224 74.24 -18.66 -50.96
CA SER A 224 75.21 -18.61 -52.10
C SER A 224 76.08 -17.35 -52.13
N GLY A 225 77.40 -17.38 -52.36
CA GLY A 225 78.32 -18.36 -52.92
C GLY A 225 79.33 -17.59 -53.79
N ALA A 226 80.60 -18.02 -53.82
CA ALA A 226 81.76 -17.45 -54.53
C ALA A 226 82.33 -16.14 -53.90
N SER A 227 83.64 -15.99 -53.66
CA SER A 227 84.84 -16.73 -54.06
C SER A 227 85.96 -16.40 -53.07
#